data_AF-A0A920GN70-F1
#
_entry.id   AF-A0A920GN70-F1
#
_cell.length_a   1.000
_cell.length_b   1.000
_cell.length_c   1.000
_cell.angle_alpha   90.00
_cell.angle_beta   90.00
_cell.angle_gamma   90.00
#
_symmetry.space_group_name_H-M   'P 1'
#
loop_
_entity.id
_entity.type
_entity.pdbx_description
1 polymer ?
#
loop_
_entity_poly.entity_id
_entity_poly.type
_entity_poly.pdbx_seq_one_letter_code
_entity_poly.pdbx_strand_id
1 'polypeptide(L)' 'MRVKVTGQRDPGYGATSRMLAQAGLCLTQDELAVGGGIWTPASALGDALLARLPDVDIHFAVVDEQ' A
#
# COMPACT_ATOMS: atom_id res chain seq x y z
N MET A 1 -1.14 13.68 -13.85
CA MET A 1 -0.52 12.40 -13.43
C MET A 1 -1.64 11.41 -13.13
N ARG A 2 -1.69 10.28 -13.83
CA ARG A 2 -2.57 9.16 -13.50
C ARG A 2 -1.72 7.99 -13.02
N VAL A 3 -2.27 7.22 -12.08
CA VAL A 3 -1.64 6.01 -11.56
C VAL A 3 -2.62 4.86 -11.75
N LYS A 4 -2.13 3.78 -12.36
CA LYS A 4 -2.83 2.51 -12.45
C LYS A 4 -2.40 1.63 -11.27
N VAL A 5 -3.38 1.06 -10.58
CA VAL A 5 -3.16 0.06 -9.53
C VAL A 5 -3.65 -1.28 -10.05
N THR A 6 -2.85 -2.32 -9.88
CA THR A 6 -3.23 -3.70 -10.25
C THR A 6 -3.01 -4.63 -9.06
N GLY A 7 -3.98 -5.51 -8.82
CA GLY A 7 -3.94 -6.53 -7.78
C GLY A 7 -4.37 -7.89 -8.34
N GLN A 8 -3.94 -8.99 -7.72
CA GLN A 8 -4.44 -10.34 -8.01
C GLN A 8 -5.44 -10.81 -6.94
N ARG A 9 -6.23 -11.83 -7.32
CA ARG A 9 -7.18 -12.56 -6.44
C ARG A 9 -8.47 -11.80 -6.13
N ASP A 10 -8.92 -11.04 -7.12
CA ASP A 10 -10.24 -10.42 -7.16
C ASP A 10 -11.10 -11.01 -8.29
N PRO A 11 -12.44 -11.09 -8.13
CA PRO A 11 -13.24 -10.32 -7.17
C PRO A 11 -13.44 -11.03 -5.82
N GLY A 12 -13.14 -10.34 -4.70
CA GLY A 12 -13.69 -10.75 -3.39
C GLY A 12 -12.86 -10.52 -2.14
N TYR A 13 -11.98 -9.51 -2.06
CA TYR A 13 -11.15 -9.12 -0.89
C TYR A 13 -9.68 -9.58 -0.93
N GLY A 14 -9.21 -10.26 -1.97
CA GLY A 14 -7.83 -10.74 -2.03
C GLY A 14 -6.80 -9.62 -1.95
N ALA A 15 -6.88 -8.63 -2.85
CA ALA A 15 -5.96 -7.50 -2.86
C ALA A 15 -6.18 -6.58 -1.65
N THR A 16 -7.44 -6.25 -1.31
CA THR A 16 -7.75 -5.36 -0.18
C THR A 16 -7.23 -5.92 1.15
N SER A 17 -7.46 -7.20 1.43
CA SER A 17 -7.01 -7.83 2.70
C SER A 17 -5.49 -7.80 2.82
N ARG A 18 -4.78 -7.88 1.71
CA ARG A 18 -3.32 -7.79 1.68
C ARG A 18 -2.81 -6.40 1.93
N MET A 19 -3.43 -5.38 1.35
CA MET A 19 -3.09 -4.00 1.68
C MET A 19 -3.24 -3.76 3.18
N LEU A 20 -4.32 -4.25 3.79
CA LEU A 20 -4.55 -4.14 5.24
C LEU A 20 -3.51 -4.91 6.06
N ALA A 21 -3.19 -6.15 5.66
CA ALA A 21 -2.18 -6.96 6.35
C ALA A 21 -0.80 -6.30 6.28
N GLN A 22 -0.38 -5.80 5.10
CA GLN A 22 0.90 -5.10 4.95
C GLN A 22 0.92 -3.79 5.72
N ALA A 23 -0.20 -3.05 5.79
CA ALA A 23 -0.28 -1.86 6.63
C ALA A 23 -0.07 -2.18 8.13
N GLY A 24 -0.65 -3.28 8.62
CA GLY A 24 -0.42 -3.76 9.98
C GLY A 24 1.04 -4.18 10.22
N LEU A 25 1.69 -4.79 9.23
CA LEU A 25 3.11 -5.12 9.31
C LEU A 25 3.97 -3.85 9.37
N CYS A 26 3.67 -2.81 8.59
CA CYS A 26 4.39 -1.54 8.72
C CYS A 26 4.29 -0.92 10.12
N LEU A 27 3.09 -0.93 10.70
CA LEU A 27 2.89 -0.41 12.06
C LEU A 27 3.65 -1.19 13.14
N THR A 28 3.97 -2.46 12.90
CA THR A 28 4.58 -3.34 13.91
C THR A 28 6.08 -3.58 13.70
N GLN A 29 6.58 -3.43 12.47
CA GLN A 29 7.94 -3.83 12.09
C GLN A 29 8.82 -2.68 11.60
N ASP A 30 8.23 -1.56 11.19
CA ASP A 30 8.98 -0.46 10.56
C ASP A 30 9.07 0.75 11.51
N GLU A 31 10.18 1.49 11.43
CA GLU A 31 10.32 2.78 12.12
C GLU A 31 9.60 3.86 11.31
N LEU A 32 8.47 4.34 11.83
CA LEU A 32 7.64 5.34 11.16
C LEU A 32 7.96 6.74 11.70
N ALA A 33 8.13 7.71 10.80
CA ALA A 33 8.47 9.09 11.14
C ALA A 33 7.29 9.89 11.75
N VAL A 34 6.09 9.30 11.80
CA VAL A 34 4.88 9.96 12.30
C VAL A 34 4.64 9.67 13.78
N GLY A 35 4.11 10.66 14.50
CA GLY A 35 3.62 10.48 15.87
C GLY A 35 2.19 9.92 15.92
N GLY A 36 1.59 9.97 17.11
CA GLY A 36 0.17 9.61 17.28
C GLY A 36 -0.78 10.52 16.51
N GLY A 37 -2.04 10.09 16.36
CA GLY A 37 -3.08 10.83 15.65
C GLY A 37 -3.85 9.95 14.67
N ILE A 38 -4.55 10.60 13.74
CA ILE A 38 -5.32 9.94 12.68
C ILE A 38 -4.62 10.25 11.35
N TRP A 39 -4.08 9.20 10.72
CA TRP A 39 -3.32 9.31 9.48
C TRP A 39 -3.92 8.47 8.38
N THR A 40 -3.64 8.85 7.13
CA THR A 40 -3.85 7.96 6.00
C THR A 40 -2.63 7.03 5.84
N PRO A 41 -2.80 5.81 5.28
CA PRO A 41 -1.67 4.91 5.04
C PRO A 41 -0.57 5.55 4.20
N ALA A 42 -0.93 6.37 3.21
CA ALA A 42 0.04 7.07 2.36
C ALA A 42 0.91 8.07 3.16
N SER A 43 0.31 8.82 4.09
CA SER A 43 1.05 9.82 4.89
C SER A 43 1.84 9.21 6.05
N ALA A 44 1.36 8.10 6.65
CA ALA A 44 2.03 7.47 7.80
C ALA A 44 3.03 6.38 7.42
N LEU A 45 2.69 5.54 6.44
CA LEU A 45 3.46 4.35 6.09
C LEU A 45 4.30 4.57 4.84
N GLY A 46 3.81 5.39 3.90
CA GLY A 46 4.55 5.87 2.73
C GLY A 46 5.35 4.78 2.02
N ASP A 47 6.66 5.02 1.91
CA ASP A 47 7.61 4.14 1.23
C ASP A 47 7.71 2.75 1.87
N ALA A 48 7.54 2.63 3.20
CA ALA A 48 7.59 1.33 3.89
C ALA A 48 6.46 0.41 3.42
N LEU A 49 5.25 0.95 3.26
CA LEU A 49 4.14 0.19 2.69
C LEU A 49 4.34 -0.04 1.19
N LEU A 50 4.76 0.99 0.44
CA LEU A 50 4.93 0.90 -1.01
C LEU A 50 5.94 -0.17 -1.43
N ALA A 51 7.01 -0.35 -0.64
CA ALA A 51 8.03 -1.36 -0.90
C ALA A 51 7.53 -2.81 -0.71
N ARG A 52 6.56 -3.05 0.18
CA ARG A 52 6.04 -4.38 0.52
C ARG A 52 4.91 -4.87 -0.39
N LEU A 53 4.13 -3.95 -0.95
CA LEU A 53 2.94 -4.28 -1.74
C LEU A 53 3.22 -5.16 -2.99
N PRO A 54 4.34 -4.99 -3.73
CA PRO A 54 4.68 -5.86 -4.85
C PRO A 54 4.84 -7.34 -4.46
N ASP A 55 5.32 -7.64 -3.25
CA ASP A 55 5.52 -9.01 -2.75
C ASP A 55 4.20 -9.77 -2.55
N VAL A 56 3.09 -9.04 -2.52
CA VAL A 56 1.73 -9.58 -2.36
C VAL A 56 0.84 -9.33 -3.58
N ASP A 57 1.46 -9.17 -4.75
CA ASP A 57 0.84 -8.99 -6.07
C ASP A 57 0.12 -7.65 -6.26
N ILE A 58 0.54 -6.59 -5.54
CA ILE A 58 -0.07 -5.26 -5.64
C ILE A 58 0.94 -4.27 -6.21
N HIS A 59 0.66 -3.76 -7.39
CA HIS A 59 1.58 -2.92 -8.15
C HIS A 59 0.96 -1.58 -8.52
N PHE A 60 1.81 -0.54 -8.54
CA PHE A 60 1.47 0.80 -8.97
C PHE A 60 2.31 1.16 -10.19
N ALA A 61 1.69 1.78 -11.20
CA ALA A 61 2.40 2.29 -12.36
C ALA A 61 1.87 3.69 -12.72
N VAL A 62 2.78 4.63 -12.94
CA VAL A 62 2.42 5.92 -13.53
C VAL A 62 2.08 5.68 -14.99
N VAL A 63 0.95 6.21 -15.44
CA VAL A 63 0.50 6.11 -16.83
C VAL A 63 0.30 7.51 -17.39
N ASP A 64 0.89 7.76 -18.55
CA ASP A 64 0.66 8.99 -19.31
C ASP A 64 -0.71 8.94 -19.98
N GLU A 65 -1.36 10.10 -20.09
CA GLU A 65 -2.49 10.24 -21.00
C GLU A 65 -1.91 10.24 -22.43
N GLN A 66 -2.36 9.30 -23.25
CA GLN A 66 -2.08 9.30 -24.69
C GLN A 66 -2.59 10.60 -25.33
#